data_AF-A0A368G0R5-F1
#
_entry.id   AF-A0A368G0R5-F1
#
_cell.length_a   1.000
_cell.length_b   1.000
_cell.length_c   1.000
_cell.angle_alpha   90.00
_cell.angle_beta   90.00
_cell.angle_gamma   90.00
#
_symmetry.space_group_name_H-M   'P 1'
#
loop_
_entity.id
_entity.type
_entity.pdbx_description
1 polymer ?
#
loop_
_entity_poly.entity_id
_entity_poly.type
_entity_poly.pdbx_seq_one_letter_code
_entity_poly.pdbx_strand_id
1 'polypeptide(L)'
;MIKVLQKAGGDAFIDDKVLYTSYGMKMRLETLVYRYLEEDIYDWIHTGNIGKLEELVLTGYADLLLGRNHEVEDADSIGFLEVLPQYQAKIQAIHKAVETGNLRAVRLLTDRKKLALCRDSRGLSPLHKAIVFDRADIAKYLIRNYPHSVNAMDQKKRTPLHYAAAYRDGGYLYKMMRKSGADPNIYDCNGRPAKYYLKHPGEIDLSAMRLDTKAALKQVLHNRVAPSYLESSIQQWLRDGQLAKLEQLVLSGSGDLLQNRSGTNPEPI
;
A
#
# COMPACT_ATOMS: atom_id res chain seq x y z
N MET A 1 24.21 -23.06 4.88
CA MET A 1 24.46 -22.61 6.27
C MET A 1 24.44 -21.09 6.27
N ILE A 2 23.34 -20.49 6.74
CA ILE A 2 23.24 -19.03 6.92
C ILE A 2 23.74 -18.76 8.35
N LYS A 3 24.84 -18.01 8.48
CA LYS A 3 25.29 -17.49 9.78
C LYS A 3 24.48 -16.23 10.08
N VAL A 4 23.60 -16.30 11.07
CA VAL A 4 23.00 -15.14 11.72
C VAL A 4 24.10 -14.50 12.57
N LEU A 5 24.56 -13.30 12.19
CA LEU A 5 25.43 -12.50 13.06
C LEU A 5 24.54 -11.78 14.07
N GLN A 6 24.43 -12.36 15.25
CA GLN A 6 23.83 -11.73 16.42
C GLN A 6 24.80 -10.64 16.91
N LYS A 7 24.40 -9.37 16.85
CA LYS A 7 25.11 -8.29 17.55
C LYS A 7 24.33 -8.00 18.84
N ALA A 8 25.05 -7.99 19.96
CA ALA A 8 24.50 -7.69 21.28
C ALA A 8 23.89 -6.28 21.29
N GLY A 9 22.58 -6.21 21.55
CA GLY A 9 21.83 -4.96 21.72
C GLY A 9 20.61 -4.83 20.82
N GLY A 10 19.49 -5.45 21.22
CA GLY A 10 18.16 -4.84 21.18
C GLY A 10 17.34 -4.77 19.90
N ASP A 11 17.89 -4.56 18.70
CA ASP A 11 17.06 -4.31 17.50
C ASP A 11 17.48 -5.17 16.29
N ALA A 12 16.54 -5.95 15.77
CA ALA A 12 16.69 -6.69 14.52
C ALA A 12 16.42 -5.76 13.32
N PHE A 13 17.49 -5.28 12.68
CA PHE A 13 17.41 -4.64 11.36
C PHE A 13 17.65 -5.69 10.26
N ILE A 14 16.71 -5.79 9.32
CA ILE A 14 16.88 -6.60 8.09
C ILE A 14 17.78 -5.81 7.14
N ASP A 15 19.04 -6.23 6.99
CA ASP A 15 19.94 -5.71 5.95
C ASP A 15 19.67 -6.46 4.63
N ASP A 16 18.97 -5.78 3.71
CA ASP A 16 18.51 -6.27 2.39
C ASP A 16 19.65 -6.53 1.37
N LYS A 17 20.90 -6.69 1.82
CA LYS A 17 22.07 -6.62 0.93
C LYS A 17 22.50 -7.91 0.26
N VAL A 18 21.80 -9.03 0.40
CA VAL A 18 22.25 -10.26 -0.27
C VAL A 18 21.08 -11.06 -0.86
N LEU A 19 21.26 -11.42 -2.14
CA LEU A 19 20.67 -12.56 -2.87
C LEU A 19 19.54 -12.22 -3.86
N TYR A 20 19.94 -11.87 -5.10
CA TYR A 20 19.13 -12.09 -6.30
C TYR A 20 19.76 -13.23 -7.12
N THR A 21 19.10 -14.39 -7.20
CA THR A 21 19.08 -15.25 -8.41
C THR A 21 17.95 -16.30 -8.33
N SER A 22 17.28 -16.50 -9.48
CA SER A 22 16.26 -17.51 -9.81
C SER A 22 14.83 -17.32 -9.22
N TYR A 23 13.85 -17.27 -10.13
CA TYR A 23 12.41 -17.10 -9.87
C TYR A 23 11.84 -18.11 -8.84
N GLY A 24 12.42 -19.31 -8.74
CA GLY A 24 11.99 -20.33 -7.77
C GLY A 24 12.34 -19.99 -6.31
N MET A 25 13.46 -19.31 -6.06
CA MET A 25 13.80 -18.83 -4.71
C MET A 25 12.96 -17.60 -4.33
N LYS A 26 12.64 -16.74 -5.30
CA LYS A 26 11.78 -15.56 -5.07
C LYS A 26 10.37 -15.94 -4.60
N MET A 27 9.74 -16.94 -5.24
CA MET A 27 8.43 -17.46 -4.81
C MET A 27 8.46 -18.05 -3.40
N ARG A 28 9.54 -18.76 -3.05
CA ARG A 28 9.71 -19.40 -1.73
C ARG A 28 9.96 -18.35 -0.63
N LEU A 29 10.70 -17.29 -0.95
CA LEU A 29 10.95 -16.15 -0.06
C LEU A 29 9.70 -15.27 0.11
N GLU A 30 8.96 -14.99 -0.95
CA GLU A 30 7.66 -14.30 -0.84
C GLU A 30 6.72 -15.09 0.07
N THR A 31 6.59 -16.41 -0.15
CA THR A 31 5.77 -17.27 0.71
C THR A 31 6.21 -17.27 2.18
N LEU A 32 7.52 -17.23 2.46
CA LEU A 32 8.04 -17.18 3.83
C LEU A 32 7.82 -15.80 4.47
N VAL A 33 8.11 -14.71 3.75
CA VAL A 33 7.86 -13.35 4.20
C VAL A 33 6.38 -13.13 4.50
N TYR A 34 5.50 -13.69 3.66
CA TYR A 34 4.05 -13.65 3.91
C TYR A 34 3.65 -14.44 5.16
N ARG A 35 4.25 -15.61 5.44
CA ARG A 35 3.96 -16.34 6.68
C ARG A 35 4.38 -15.57 7.93
N TYR A 36 5.57 -14.97 7.93
CA TYR A 36 6.01 -14.14 9.06
C TYR A 36 5.10 -12.92 9.24
N LEU A 37 4.68 -12.27 8.15
CA LEU A 37 3.75 -11.15 8.22
C LEU A 37 2.35 -11.57 8.72
N GLU A 38 1.89 -12.76 8.35
CA GLU A 38 0.62 -13.33 8.83
C GLU A 38 0.66 -13.64 10.34
N GLU A 39 1.77 -14.20 10.83
CA GLU A 39 2.01 -14.39 12.27
C GLU A 39 2.04 -13.04 13.02
N ASP A 40 2.77 -12.05 12.49
CA ASP A 40 2.81 -10.71 13.07
C ASP A 40 1.42 -10.05 13.11
N ILE A 41 0.63 -10.16 12.03
CA ILE A 41 -0.73 -9.62 11.96
C ILE A 41 -1.63 -10.31 12.99
N TYR A 42 -1.54 -11.63 13.09
CA TYR A 42 -2.27 -12.40 14.10
C TYR A 42 -1.94 -11.87 15.50
N ASP A 43 -0.65 -11.75 15.83
CA ASP A 43 -0.21 -11.23 17.13
C ASP A 43 -0.72 -9.81 17.38
N TRP A 44 -0.62 -8.90 16.40
CA TRP A 44 -1.09 -7.52 16.55
C TRP A 44 -2.58 -7.43 16.80
N ILE A 45 -3.36 -8.29 16.16
CA ILE A 45 -4.81 -8.36 16.35
C ILE A 45 -5.18 -8.92 17.73
N HIS A 46 -4.47 -9.95 18.22
CA HIS A 46 -4.77 -10.56 19.51
C HIS A 46 -4.24 -9.75 20.70
N THR A 47 -3.25 -8.89 20.48
CA THR A 47 -2.62 -8.06 21.52
C THR A 47 -3.14 -6.62 21.55
N GLY A 48 -4.07 -6.23 20.68
CA GLY A 48 -4.55 -4.85 20.66
C GLY A 48 -3.54 -3.85 20.11
N ASN A 49 -2.61 -4.26 19.24
CA ASN A 49 -1.57 -3.38 18.72
C ASN A 49 -2.08 -2.51 17.56
N ILE A 50 -3.01 -1.60 17.88
CA ILE A 50 -3.64 -0.68 16.92
C ILE A 50 -2.60 0.17 16.18
N GLY A 51 -1.47 0.50 16.83
CA GLY A 51 -0.39 1.24 16.19
C GLY A 51 0.19 0.51 14.98
N LYS A 52 0.42 -0.80 15.10
CA LYS A 52 0.92 -1.64 14.01
C LYS A 52 -0.14 -1.95 12.96
N LEU A 53 -1.39 -2.17 13.37
CA LEU A 53 -2.50 -2.33 12.45
C LEU A 53 -2.73 -1.05 11.61
N GLU A 54 -2.68 0.12 12.24
CA GLU A 54 -2.75 1.40 11.54
C GLU A 54 -1.55 1.59 10.59
N GLU A 55 -0.34 1.24 11.00
CA GLU A 55 0.85 1.28 10.14
C GLU A 55 0.68 0.40 8.90
N LEU A 56 0.13 -0.81 9.05
CA LEU A 56 -0.16 -1.73 7.95
C LEU A 56 -1.17 -1.12 6.96
N VAL A 57 -2.23 -0.49 7.47
CA VAL A 57 -3.23 0.22 6.64
C VAL A 57 -2.58 1.38 5.88
N LEU A 58 -1.83 2.23 6.57
CA LEU A 58 -1.17 3.40 5.98
C LEU A 58 -0.11 3.02 4.94
N THR A 59 0.51 1.84 5.06
CA THR A 59 1.52 1.35 4.11
C THR A 59 0.91 0.66 2.88
N GLY A 60 -0.42 0.59 2.79
CA GLY A 60 -1.17 0.09 1.64
C GLY A 60 -1.56 -1.38 1.72
N TYR A 61 -1.47 -1.99 2.91
CA TYR A 61 -1.75 -3.42 3.14
C TYR A 61 -3.03 -3.66 3.96
N ALA A 62 -3.95 -2.69 3.94
CA ALA A 62 -5.22 -2.77 4.67
C ALA A 62 -6.07 -4.01 4.31
N ASP A 63 -5.96 -4.49 3.07
CA ASP A 63 -6.69 -5.68 2.62
C ASP A 63 -6.30 -6.95 3.41
N LEU A 64 -5.11 -6.97 4.03
CA LEU A 64 -4.67 -8.03 4.93
C LEU A 64 -5.37 -8.01 6.29
N LEU A 65 -6.26 -7.06 6.57
CA LEU A 65 -7.04 -7.02 7.81
C LEU A 65 -8.51 -7.37 7.58
N LEU A 66 -8.94 -7.47 6.32
CA LEU A 66 -10.33 -7.71 5.97
C LEU A 66 -10.79 -9.10 6.40
N GLY A 67 -11.96 -9.14 7.04
CA GLY A 67 -12.62 -10.39 7.44
C GLY A 67 -12.00 -11.07 8.65
N ARG A 68 -11.04 -10.46 9.35
CA ARG A 68 -10.42 -11.01 10.58
C ARG A 68 -11.22 -10.75 11.85
N ASN A 69 -12.31 -9.99 11.80
CA ASN A 69 -13.10 -9.50 12.94
C ASN A 69 -13.67 -10.58 13.90
N HIS A 70 -13.76 -11.82 13.44
CA HIS A 70 -14.40 -12.95 14.11
C HIS A 70 -13.37 -13.87 14.81
N GLU A 71 -12.07 -13.65 14.58
CA GLU A 71 -10.95 -14.35 15.22
C GLU A 71 -10.41 -13.58 16.43
N VAL A 72 -11.05 -12.47 16.83
CA VAL A 72 -10.47 -11.48 17.76
C VAL A 72 -11.36 -11.32 18.98
N GLU A 73 -10.76 -11.42 20.17
CA GLU A 73 -11.43 -11.15 21.44
C GLU A 73 -11.08 -9.76 21.99
N ASP A 74 -9.97 -9.17 21.53
CA ASP A 74 -9.50 -7.86 21.95
C ASP A 74 -10.43 -6.72 21.46
N ALA A 75 -10.97 -5.96 22.41
CA ALA A 75 -11.98 -4.94 22.14
C ALA A 75 -11.46 -3.78 21.26
N ASP A 76 -10.20 -3.38 21.45
CA ASP A 76 -9.60 -2.29 20.67
C ASP A 76 -9.42 -2.71 19.21
N SER A 77 -8.97 -3.93 18.98
CA SER A 77 -8.79 -4.51 17.65
C SER A 77 -10.11 -4.70 16.93
N ILE A 78 -11.15 -5.18 17.62
CA ILE A 78 -12.51 -5.24 17.08
C ILE A 78 -12.96 -3.84 16.63
N GLY A 79 -12.85 -2.84 17.52
CA GLY A 79 -13.24 -1.46 17.21
C GLY A 79 -12.45 -0.87 16.03
N PHE A 80 -11.16 -1.18 15.91
CA PHE A 80 -10.36 -0.75 14.77
C PHE A 80 -10.78 -1.43 13.46
N LEU A 81 -11.03 -2.75 13.48
CA LEU A 81 -11.46 -3.52 12.31
C LEU A 81 -12.86 -3.14 11.84
N GLU A 82 -13.75 -2.72 12.75
CA GLU A 82 -15.08 -2.19 12.40
C GLU A 82 -14.99 -0.88 11.60
N VAL A 83 -14.05 0.00 11.96
CA VAL A 83 -13.88 1.30 11.26
C VAL A 83 -12.92 1.25 10.06
N LEU A 84 -12.25 0.12 9.86
CA LEU A 84 -11.27 -0.09 8.79
C LEU A 84 -11.80 0.29 7.40
N PRO A 85 -13.04 -0.08 6.99
CA PRO A 85 -13.55 0.30 5.68
C PRO A 85 -13.64 1.82 5.47
N GLN A 86 -14.06 2.57 6.50
CA GLN A 86 -14.09 4.03 6.40
C GLN A 86 -12.68 4.62 6.38
N TYR A 87 -11.73 3.99 7.08
CA TYR A 87 -10.33 4.41 7.04
C TYR A 87 -9.72 4.22 5.64
N GLN A 88 -9.95 3.07 5.01
CA GLN A 88 -9.53 2.79 3.64
C GLN A 88 -10.19 3.75 2.64
N ALA A 89 -11.50 3.99 2.77
CA ALA A 89 -12.22 4.93 1.91
C ALA A 89 -11.65 6.35 2.01
N LYS A 90 -11.25 6.78 3.20
CA LYS A 90 -10.58 8.08 3.41
C LYS A 90 -9.22 8.14 2.70
N ILE A 91 -8.39 7.09 2.79
CA ILE A 91 -7.11 7.01 2.08
C ILE A 91 -7.33 7.09 0.56
N GLN A 92 -8.28 6.32 0.02
CA GLN A 92 -8.63 6.35 -1.40
C GLN A 92 -9.10 7.75 -1.84
N ALA A 93 -9.93 8.42 -1.02
CA ALA A 93 -10.41 9.77 -1.27
C ALA A 93 -9.25 10.80 -1.31
N ILE A 94 -8.24 10.67 -0.44
CA ILE A 94 -7.03 11.51 -0.49
C ILE A 94 -6.33 11.34 -1.83
N HIS A 95 -6.05 10.09 -2.23
CA HIS A 95 -5.36 9.83 -3.50
C HIS A 95 -6.16 10.29 -4.71
N LYS A 96 -7.49 10.16 -4.68
CA LYS A 96 -8.35 10.67 -5.74
C LYS A 96 -8.35 12.20 -5.80
N ALA A 97 -8.42 12.87 -4.65
CA ALA A 97 -8.33 14.32 -4.56
C ALA A 97 -6.99 14.84 -5.11
N VAL A 98 -5.89 14.14 -4.84
CA VAL A 98 -4.60 14.46 -5.46
C VAL A 98 -4.69 14.31 -6.97
N GLU A 99 -5.12 13.15 -7.47
CA GLU A 99 -5.25 12.88 -8.90
C GLU A 99 -6.07 13.93 -9.65
N THR A 100 -7.20 14.36 -9.10
CA THR A 100 -8.10 15.36 -9.70
C THR A 100 -7.66 16.81 -9.47
N GLY A 101 -6.60 17.06 -8.69
CA GLY A 101 -6.13 18.41 -8.38
C GLY A 101 -6.99 19.16 -7.35
N ASN A 102 -7.77 18.46 -6.53
CA ASN A 102 -8.66 19.09 -5.54
C ASN A 102 -7.90 19.37 -4.23
N LEU A 103 -7.12 20.46 -4.21
CA LEU A 103 -6.33 20.87 -3.04
C LEU A 103 -7.19 21.09 -1.78
N ARG A 104 -8.43 21.57 -1.92
CA ARG A 104 -9.34 21.77 -0.78
C ARG A 104 -9.68 20.44 -0.12
N ALA A 105 -10.01 19.42 -0.91
CA ALA A 105 -10.27 18.08 -0.40
C ALA A 105 -9.01 17.46 0.23
N VAL A 106 -7.83 17.62 -0.39
CA VAL A 106 -6.57 17.16 0.22
C VAL A 106 -6.38 17.75 1.62
N ARG A 107 -6.54 19.08 1.77
CA ARG A 107 -6.42 19.77 3.06
C ARG A 107 -7.38 19.26 4.13
N LEU A 108 -8.62 18.99 3.75
CA LEU A 108 -9.65 18.50 4.66
C LEU A 108 -9.37 17.04 5.07
N LEU A 109 -8.94 16.21 4.13
CA LEU A 109 -8.78 14.78 4.32
C LEU A 109 -7.44 14.41 4.99
N THR A 110 -6.40 15.24 4.90
CA THR A 110 -5.12 15.07 5.62
C THR A 110 -5.13 15.74 7.01
N ASP A 111 -6.26 15.65 7.70
CA ASP A 111 -6.45 16.15 9.08
C ASP A 111 -5.50 15.50 10.10
N ARG A 112 -5.08 14.25 9.87
CA ARG A 112 -4.05 13.55 10.63
C ARG A 112 -2.72 13.52 9.86
N LYS A 113 -1.60 13.82 10.54
CA LYS A 113 -0.26 13.85 9.91
C LYS A 113 0.11 12.55 9.17
N LYS A 114 -0.26 11.39 9.73
CA LYS A 114 0.00 10.08 9.14
C LYS A 114 -0.67 9.89 7.78
N LEU A 115 -1.84 10.50 7.55
CA LEU A 115 -2.56 10.42 6.29
C LEU A 115 -1.85 11.13 5.13
N ALA A 116 -0.93 12.07 5.40
CA ALA A 116 -0.10 12.65 4.34
C ALA A 116 0.96 11.66 3.80
N LEU A 117 1.20 10.56 4.51
CA LEU A 117 2.14 9.49 4.16
C LEU A 117 1.45 8.19 3.74
N CYS A 118 0.11 8.14 3.77
CA CYS A 118 -0.63 6.95 3.38
C CYS A 118 -0.26 6.52 1.95
N ARG A 119 -0.39 5.22 1.65
CA ARG A 119 -0.09 4.69 0.33
C ARG A 119 -1.36 4.16 -0.33
N ASP A 120 -1.46 4.36 -1.64
CA ASP A 120 -2.48 3.70 -2.44
C ASP A 120 -2.13 2.22 -2.65
N SER A 121 -2.98 1.48 -3.35
CA SER A 121 -2.76 0.06 -3.68
C SER A 121 -1.49 -0.21 -4.50
N ARG A 122 -0.86 0.82 -5.07
CA ARG A 122 0.41 0.75 -5.80
C ARG A 122 1.61 1.15 -4.94
N GLY A 123 1.38 1.40 -3.66
CA GLY A 123 2.40 1.86 -2.73
C GLY A 123 2.75 3.34 -2.88
N LEU A 124 2.04 4.13 -3.69
CA LEU A 124 2.38 5.54 -3.92
C LEU A 124 1.81 6.41 -2.80
N SER A 125 2.64 7.28 -2.24
CA SER A 125 2.16 8.33 -1.31
C SER A 125 1.44 9.49 -2.02
N PRO A 126 0.68 10.34 -1.31
CA PRO A 126 0.10 11.55 -1.88
C PRO A 126 1.11 12.42 -2.63
N LEU A 127 2.34 12.56 -2.12
CA LEU A 127 3.36 13.38 -2.78
C LEU A 127 3.88 12.72 -4.07
N HIS A 128 4.01 11.39 -4.11
CA HIS A 128 4.30 10.67 -5.37
C HIS A 128 3.22 10.95 -6.41
N LYS A 129 1.94 10.77 -6.04
CA LYS A 129 0.82 11.05 -6.94
C LYS A 129 0.79 12.50 -7.40
N ALA A 130 1.08 13.46 -6.52
CA ALA A 130 1.09 14.87 -6.90
C ALA A 130 2.12 15.15 -8.01
N ILE A 131 3.29 14.52 -7.95
CA ILE A 131 4.32 14.61 -9.01
C ILE A 131 3.86 13.89 -10.27
N VAL A 132 3.37 12.65 -10.14
CA VAL A 132 2.88 11.85 -11.27
C VAL A 132 1.79 12.62 -12.02
N PHE A 133 0.81 13.21 -11.34
CA PHE A 133 -0.34 13.89 -11.97
C PHE A 133 -0.15 15.40 -12.22
N ASP A 134 1.08 15.91 -12.11
CA ASP A 134 1.42 17.33 -12.33
C ASP A 134 0.60 18.31 -11.48
N ARG A 135 0.51 18.01 -10.18
CA ARG A 135 -0.24 18.80 -9.18
C ARG A 135 0.71 19.60 -8.32
N ALA A 136 1.33 20.61 -8.94
CA ALA A 136 2.38 21.41 -8.32
C ALA A 136 1.92 22.14 -7.04
N ASP A 137 0.67 22.60 -7.00
CA ASP A 137 0.04 23.26 -5.84
C ASP A 137 -0.12 22.30 -4.66
N ILE A 138 -0.57 21.07 -4.92
CA ILE A 138 -0.68 20.00 -3.92
C ILE A 138 0.70 19.54 -3.46
N ALA A 139 1.66 19.36 -4.38
CA ALA A 139 3.03 19.01 -4.02
C ALA A 139 3.65 20.06 -3.08
N LYS A 140 3.51 21.35 -3.40
CA LYS A 140 3.97 22.46 -2.54
C LYS A 140 3.27 22.45 -1.18
N TYR A 141 1.96 22.22 -1.15
CA TYR A 141 1.20 22.08 0.11
C TYR A 141 1.73 20.93 0.96
N LEU A 142 1.92 19.74 0.37
CA LEU A 142 2.38 18.55 1.08
C LEU A 142 3.80 18.73 1.63
N ILE A 143 4.71 19.27 0.82
CA ILE A 143 6.09 19.57 1.23
C ILE A 143 6.12 20.56 2.41
N ARG A 144 5.32 21.62 2.35
CA ARG A 144 5.33 22.68 3.37
C ARG A 144 4.71 22.21 4.69
N ASN A 145 3.63 21.44 4.64
CA ASN A 145 2.87 21.06 5.84
C ASN A 145 3.28 19.69 6.40
N TYR A 146 3.87 18.83 5.57
CA TYR A 146 4.28 17.47 5.91
C TYR A 146 5.70 17.20 5.35
N PRO A 147 6.75 17.85 5.88
CA PRO A 147 8.10 17.76 5.33
C PRO A 147 8.67 16.34 5.30
N HIS A 148 8.22 15.45 6.21
CA HIS A 148 8.61 14.04 6.19
C HIS A 148 8.14 13.29 4.93
N SER A 149 7.13 13.79 4.21
CA SER A 149 6.63 13.17 2.97
C SER A 149 7.64 13.23 1.82
N VAL A 150 8.60 14.14 1.88
CA VAL A 150 9.61 14.39 0.85
C VAL A 150 10.49 13.17 0.57
N ASN A 151 10.73 12.34 1.58
CA ASN A 151 11.54 11.11 1.48
C ASN A 151 10.71 9.84 1.68
N ALA A 152 9.37 9.93 1.63
CA ALA A 152 8.51 8.76 1.71
C ALA A 152 8.86 7.79 0.57
N MET A 153 8.93 6.50 0.86
CA MET A 153 9.23 5.48 -0.16
C MET A 153 7.95 4.85 -0.70
N ASP A 154 7.96 4.42 -1.96
CA ASP A 154 6.96 3.52 -2.52
C ASP A 154 7.32 2.03 -2.30
N GLN A 155 6.52 1.10 -2.85
CA GLN A 155 6.80 -0.35 -2.80
C GLN A 155 8.14 -0.75 -3.44
N LYS A 156 8.69 0.05 -4.36
CA LYS A 156 9.99 -0.18 -5.01
C LYS A 156 11.11 0.62 -4.33
N LYS A 157 10.90 1.12 -3.11
CA LYS A 157 11.82 2.00 -2.37
C LYS A 157 12.18 3.31 -3.09
N ARG A 158 11.38 3.72 -4.09
CA ARG A 158 11.56 5.00 -4.77
C ARG A 158 10.93 6.11 -3.94
N THR A 159 11.62 7.24 -3.87
CA THR A 159 11.13 8.47 -3.22
C THR A 159 10.54 9.45 -4.23
N PRO A 160 9.77 10.48 -3.82
CA PRO A 160 9.28 11.53 -4.72
C PRO A 160 10.37 12.15 -5.60
N LEU A 161 11.61 12.20 -5.13
CA LEU A 161 12.74 12.69 -5.91
C LEU A 161 13.07 11.83 -7.14
N HIS A 162 12.87 10.50 -7.06
CA HIS A 162 13.04 9.59 -8.20
C HIS A 162 12.02 9.92 -9.31
N TYR A 163 10.78 10.20 -8.92
CA TYR A 163 9.72 10.57 -9.85
C TYR A 163 9.95 11.97 -10.43
N ALA A 164 10.40 12.92 -9.60
CA ALA A 164 10.79 14.25 -10.04
C ALA A 164 11.95 14.22 -11.04
N ALA A 165 12.90 13.29 -10.88
CA ALA A 165 14.01 13.09 -11.82
C ALA A 165 13.56 12.55 -13.18
N ALA A 166 12.55 11.67 -13.20
CA ALA A 166 11.96 11.15 -14.42
C ALA A 166 11.00 12.13 -15.11
N TYR A 167 10.63 13.22 -14.43
CA TYR A 167 9.72 14.24 -14.96
C TYR A 167 10.40 15.06 -16.06
N ARG A 168 9.69 15.32 -17.17
CA ARG A 168 10.24 16.01 -18.34
C ARG A 168 10.09 17.53 -18.25
N ASP A 169 10.74 18.15 -17.26
CA ASP A 169 10.73 19.61 -17.04
C ASP A 169 12.14 20.26 -17.03
N GLY A 170 13.14 19.56 -17.58
CA GLY A 170 14.53 20.02 -17.52
C GLY A 170 15.17 19.92 -16.12
N GLY A 171 14.57 19.11 -15.22
CA GLY A 171 15.07 18.90 -13.86
C GLY A 171 14.68 20.02 -12.89
N TYR A 172 13.69 20.84 -13.22
CA TYR A 172 13.20 21.90 -12.35
C TYR A 172 12.63 21.32 -11.05
N LEU A 173 11.71 20.36 -11.15
CA LEU A 173 11.07 19.70 -10.02
C LEU A 173 12.09 18.94 -9.18
N TYR A 174 13.06 18.27 -9.81
CA TYR A 174 14.18 17.64 -9.10
C TYR A 174 14.96 18.64 -8.24
N LYS A 175 15.33 19.80 -8.79
CA LYS A 175 16.03 20.86 -8.06
C LYS A 175 15.16 21.44 -6.94
N MET A 176 13.87 21.65 -7.18
CA MET A 176 12.92 22.15 -6.17
C MET A 176 12.80 21.16 -5.00
N MET A 177 12.58 19.87 -5.29
CA MET A 177 12.52 18.80 -4.29
C MET A 177 13.80 18.73 -3.44
N ARG A 178 14.99 18.85 -4.06
CA ARG A 178 16.26 18.91 -3.31
C ARG A 178 16.34 20.09 -2.36
N LYS A 179 15.92 21.28 -2.80
CA LYS A 179 15.84 22.47 -1.92
C LYS A 179 14.87 22.28 -0.76
N SER A 180 13.88 21.41 -0.95
CA SER A 180 12.89 21.04 0.07
C SER A 180 13.31 19.86 0.96
N GLY A 181 14.58 19.44 0.94
CA GLY A 181 15.10 18.40 1.85
C GLY A 181 15.04 16.97 1.30
N ALA A 182 14.81 16.80 0.00
CA ALA A 182 14.86 15.47 -0.61
C ALA A 182 16.28 14.92 -0.64
N ASP A 183 16.46 13.73 -0.07
CA ASP A 183 17.76 13.05 -0.01
C ASP A 183 18.07 12.36 -1.36
N PRO A 184 19.11 12.80 -2.09
CA PRO A 184 19.51 12.18 -3.35
C PRO A 184 20.23 10.84 -3.18
N ASN A 185 20.56 10.43 -1.94
CA ASN A 185 21.32 9.23 -1.63
C ASN A 185 20.42 8.04 -1.22
N ILE A 186 19.10 8.17 -1.29
CA ILE A 186 18.19 7.04 -1.15
C ILE A 186 18.18 6.26 -2.48
N TYR A 187 18.36 4.95 -2.37
CA TYR A 187 18.38 4.03 -3.50
C TYR A 187 17.09 3.22 -3.57
N ASP A 188 16.58 3.03 -4.78
CA ASP A 188 15.45 2.14 -5.03
C ASP A 188 15.83 0.65 -4.94
N CYS A 189 14.86 -0.24 -5.15
CA CYS A 189 15.08 -1.69 -5.14
C CYS A 189 16.09 -2.19 -6.19
N ASN A 190 16.40 -1.38 -7.21
CA ASN A 190 17.38 -1.68 -8.25
C ASN A 190 18.77 -1.11 -7.91
N GLY A 191 18.95 -0.55 -6.71
CA GLY A 191 20.19 0.10 -6.30
C GLY A 191 20.47 1.40 -7.05
N ARG A 192 19.43 2.09 -7.54
CA ARG A 192 19.57 3.34 -8.32
C ARG A 192 19.15 4.54 -7.49
N PRO A 193 19.97 5.60 -7.43
CA PRO A 193 19.60 6.85 -6.80
C PRO A 193 18.74 7.71 -7.75
N ALA A 194 17.97 8.65 -7.22
CA ALA A 194 17.08 9.51 -8.01
C ALA A 194 17.76 10.19 -9.21
N LYS A 195 19.01 10.66 -9.06
CA LYS A 195 19.77 11.32 -10.15
C LYS A 195 19.94 10.46 -11.40
N TYR A 196 19.89 9.13 -11.27
CA TYR A 196 19.97 8.20 -12.41
C TYR A 196 18.85 8.48 -13.42
N TYR A 197 17.64 8.69 -12.92
CA TYR A 197 16.45 8.88 -13.73
C TYR A 197 16.39 10.22 -14.48
N LEU A 198 17.28 11.18 -14.17
CA LEU A 198 17.47 12.39 -14.99
C LEU A 198 17.99 12.05 -16.40
N LYS A 199 18.81 11.00 -16.51
CA LYS A 199 19.37 10.52 -17.79
C LYS A 199 18.55 9.38 -18.39
N HIS A 200 17.74 8.71 -17.57
CA HIS A 200 16.92 7.56 -17.93
C HIS A 200 15.44 7.78 -17.58
N PRO A 201 14.79 8.88 -18.03
CA PRO A 201 13.44 9.22 -17.59
C PRO A 201 12.39 8.17 -17.98
N GLY A 202 12.61 7.42 -19.06
CA GLY A 202 11.70 6.36 -19.51
C GLY A 202 11.65 5.13 -18.61
N GLU A 203 12.60 4.95 -17.68
CA GLU A 203 12.60 3.80 -16.77
C GLU A 203 11.60 3.95 -15.61
N ILE A 204 11.12 5.17 -15.37
CA ILE A 204 9.91 5.42 -14.58
C ILE A 204 8.88 5.98 -15.54
N ASP A 205 8.04 5.09 -16.06
CA ASP A 205 6.99 5.49 -16.99
C ASP A 205 5.83 6.20 -16.28
N LEU A 206 5.99 7.50 -16.06
CA LEU A 206 4.97 8.38 -15.48
C LEU A 206 3.69 8.40 -16.32
N SER A 207 3.80 8.20 -17.64
CA SER A 207 2.64 8.18 -18.53
C SER A 207 1.80 6.93 -18.29
N ALA A 208 2.41 5.75 -18.18
CA ALA A 208 1.72 4.53 -17.77
C ALA A 208 1.11 4.72 -16.36
N MET A 209 1.80 5.39 -15.44
CA MET A 209 1.23 5.63 -14.11
C MET A 209 -0.02 6.52 -14.10
N ARG A 210 -0.17 7.42 -15.10
CA ARG A 210 -1.36 8.27 -15.34
C ARG A 210 -2.44 7.53 -16.15
N LEU A 211 -2.02 6.81 -17.19
CA LEU A 211 -2.85 6.07 -18.16
C LEU A 211 -3.37 4.74 -17.60
N ASP A 212 -2.82 4.25 -16.49
CA ASP A 212 -3.41 3.16 -15.71
C ASP A 212 -4.68 3.60 -14.95
N THR A 213 -5.46 4.52 -15.54
CA THR A 213 -6.92 4.32 -15.64
C THR A 213 -7.29 3.00 -16.34
N LYS A 214 -6.32 2.17 -16.75
CA LYS A 214 -6.48 0.71 -16.81
C LYS A 214 -6.92 0.09 -15.48
N ALA A 215 -6.82 0.77 -14.34
CA ALA A 215 -7.60 0.46 -13.14
C ALA A 215 -9.09 0.79 -13.32
N ALA A 216 -9.44 1.87 -14.03
CA ALA A 216 -10.82 2.15 -14.47
C ALA A 216 -11.31 1.15 -15.55
N LEU A 217 -10.45 0.58 -16.41
CA LEU A 217 -10.81 -0.54 -17.29
C LEU A 217 -10.76 -1.91 -16.58
N LYS A 218 -9.90 -2.11 -15.56
CA LYS A 218 -9.97 -3.26 -14.65
C LYS A 218 -11.24 -3.19 -13.82
N GLN A 219 -11.72 -2.03 -13.37
CA GLN A 219 -13.00 -1.93 -12.67
C GLN A 219 -14.17 -2.40 -13.56
N VAL A 220 -14.03 -2.28 -14.88
CA VAL A 220 -15.02 -2.77 -15.87
C VAL A 220 -14.76 -4.24 -16.28
N LEU A 221 -13.52 -4.75 -16.15
CA LEU A 221 -13.12 -6.13 -16.55
C LEU A 221 -12.84 -7.11 -15.38
N HIS A 222 -12.63 -6.66 -14.14
CA HIS A 222 -12.43 -7.44 -12.90
C HIS A 222 -13.73 -7.78 -12.19
N ASN A 223 -14.87 -7.63 -12.87
CA ASN A 223 -16.06 -8.44 -12.65
C ASN A 223 -15.80 -9.98 -12.76
N ARG A 224 -14.57 -10.51 -12.60
CA ARG A 224 -14.27 -11.95 -12.74
C ARG A 224 -13.17 -12.60 -11.87
N VAL A 225 -12.25 -11.92 -11.16
CA VAL A 225 -11.24 -12.67 -10.36
C VAL A 225 -10.79 -11.90 -9.11
N ALA A 226 -10.99 -12.51 -7.93
CA ALA A 226 -10.46 -12.03 -6.66
C ALA A 226 -8.93 -12.16 -6.63
N PRO A 227 -8.19 -11.32 -5.88
CA PRO A 227 -6.79 -11.59 -5.56
C PRO A 227 -6.63 -13.03 -5.03
N SER A 228 -5.58 -13.75 -5.42
CA SER A 228 -5.43 -15.18 -5.13
C SER A 228 -5.48 -15.55 -3.64
N TYR A 229 -5.04 -14.64 -2.76
CA TYR A 229 -5.15 -14.81 -1.31
C TYR A 229 -6.61 -14.75 -0.85
N LEU A 230 -7.39 -13.83 -1.43
CA LEU A 230 -8.79 -13.62 -1.10
C LEU A 230 -9.67 -14.72 -1.72
N GLU A 231 -9.28 -15.25 -2.88
CA GLU A 231 -9.93 -16.40 -3.53
C GLU A 231 -10.03 -17.62 -2.60
N SER A 232 -8.92 -17.95 -1.94
CA SER A 232 -8.83 -19.08 -1.01
C SER A 232 -9.73 -18.88 0.20
N SER A 233 -9.73 -17.66 0.74
CA SER A 233 -10.56 -17.26 1.88
C SER A 233 -12.04 -17.22 1.52
N ILE A 234 -12.43 -16.64 0.37
CA ILE A 234 -13.82 -16.59 -0.11
C ILE A 234 -14.37 -18.01 -0.28
N GLN A 235 -13.60 -18.92 -0.89
CA GLN A 235 -14.00 -20.32 -1.03
C GLN A 235 -14.21 -20.99 0.34
N GLN A 236 -13.33 -20.73 1.30
CA GLN A 236 -13.47 -21.25 2.67
C GLN A 236 -14.72 -20.67 3.35
N TRP A 237 -14.94 -19.36 3.25
CA TRP A 237 -16.08 -18.68 3.87
C TRP A 237 -17.42 -19.16 3.30
N LEU A 238 -17.48 -19.45 1.99
CA LEU A 238 -18.64 -20.04 1.34
C LEU A 238 -18.89 -21.49 1.79
N ARG A 239 -17.84 -22.30 1.96
CA ARG A 239 -17.95 -23.68 2.46
C ARG A 239 -18.42 -23.72 3.91
N ASP A 240 -17.85 -22.87 4.75
CA ASP A 240 -18.10 -22.85 6.20
C ASP A 240 -19.34 -22.05 6.58
N GLY A 241 -20.05 -21.47 5.60
CA GLY A 241 -21.24 -20.65 5.85
C GLY A 241 -20.95 -19.38 6.65
N GLN A 242 -19.76 -18.78 6.49
CA GLN A 242 -19.33 -17.60 7.25
C GLN A 242 -19.97 -16.31 6.70
N LEU A 243 -21.29 -16.20 6.88
CA LEU A 243 -22.14 -15.12 6.35
C LEU A 243 -21.62 -13.72 6.72
N ALA A 244 -21.17 -13.52 7.96
CA ALA A 244 -20.64 -12.23 8.40
C ALA A 244 -19.44 -11.74 7.59
N LYS A 245 -18.54 -12.65 7.16
CA LYS A 245 -17.38 -12.29 6.32
C LYS A 245 -17.80 -11.98 4.89
N LEU A 246 -18.77 -12.73 4.37
CA LEU A 246 -19.33 -12.52 3.04
C LEU A 246 -20.07 -11.18 2.96
N GLU A 247 -20.83 -10.82 3.99
CA GLU A 247 -21.50 -9.52 4.10
C GLU A 247 -20.51 -8.37 4.17
N GLN A 248 -19.44 -8.49 4.98
CA GLN A 248 -18.41 -7.45 5.02
C GLN A 248 -17.66 -7.30 3.69
N LEU A 249 -17.45 -8.39 2.95
CA LEU A 249 -16.88 -8.35 1.60
C LEU A 249 -17.78 -7.55 0.63
N VAL A 250 -19.10 -7.69 0.76
CA VAL A 250 -20.05 -6.87 -0.01
C VAL A 250 -19.99 -5.41 0.41
N LEU A 251 -19.97 -5.13 1.72
CA LEU A 251 -19.93 -3.78 2.28
C LEU A 251 -18.63 -3.03 1.99
N SER A 252 -17.51 -3.74 1.82
CA SER A 252 -16.23 -3.16 1.41
C SER A 252 -16.17 -2.79 -0.09
N GLY A 253 -17.27 -2.99 -0.81
CA GLY A 253 -17.37 -2.73 -2.26
C GLY A 253 -16.79 -3.85 -3.12
N SER A 254 -16.53 -5.03 -2.54
CA SER A 254 -15.96 -6.21 -3.21
C SER A 254 -16.99 -7.33 -3.40
N GLY A 255 -18.29 -7.02 -3.36
CA GLY A 255 -19.37 -8.00 -3.47
C GLY A 255 -19.48 -8.66 -4.84
N ASP A 256 -18.92 -8.04 -5.88
CA ASP A 256 -18.74 -8.61 -7.22
C ASP A 256 -17.93 -9.91 -7.19
N LEU A 257 -17.04 -10.07 -6.21
CA LEU A 257 -16.23 -11.28 -6.04
C LEU A 257 -17.06 -12.52 -5.65
N LEU A 258 -18.30 -12.36 -5.21
CA LEU A 258 -19.22 -13.47 -4.88
C LEU A 258 -20.08 -13.91 -6.07
N GLN A 259 -20.06 -13.19 -7.19
CA GLN A 259 -20.86 -13.55 -8.36
C GLN A 259 -20.44 -14.93 -8.91
N ASN A 260 -21.43 -15.79 -9.14
CA ASN A 260 -21.27 -17.18 -9.60
C ASN A 260 -20.53 -18.12 -8.63
N ARG A 261 -20.48 -17.79 -7.34
CA ARG A 261 -19.94 -18.68 -6.30
C ARG A 261 -21.05 -19.11 -5.36
N SER A 262 -21.18 -20.41 -5.17
CA SER A 262 -22.15 -21.02 -4.24
C SER A 262 -21.42 -21.88 -3.23
N GLY A 263 -21.75 -21.74 -1.95
CA GLY A 263 -21.31 -22.66 -0.91
C GLY A 263 -21.97 -24.03 -1.12
N THR A 264 -21.18 -25.10 -1.12
CA THR A 264 -21.71 -26.46 -1.04
C THR A 264 -22.10 -26.75 0.40
N ASN A 265 -23.24 -26.22 0.85
CA ASN A 265 -23.82 -26.64 2.12
C ASN A 265 -24.78 -27.80 1.81
N PRO A 266 -24.52 -29.04 2.27
CA PRO A 266 -25.54 -30.07 2.23
C PRO A 266 -26.71 -29.59 3.10
N GLU A 267 -27.92 -29.54 2.55
CA GLU A 267 -29.10 -29.16 3.32
C GLU A 267 -29.22 -30.03 4.59
N PRO A 268 -29.57 -29.44 5.74
CA PRO A 268 -29.90 -30.25 6.91
C PRO A 268 -31.19 -31.03 6.62
N ILE A 269 -31.10 -32.35 6.74
CA ILE A 269 -32.22 -33.31 6.67
C ILE A 269 -33.17 -33.07 7.84
#